data_AF-A0A7V3JT00-F1
#
_entry.id   AF-A0A7V3JT00-F1
#
_cell.length_a   1.000
_cell.length_b   1.000
_cell.length_c   1.000
_cell.angle_alpha   90.00
_cell.angle_beta   90.00
_cell.angle_gamma   90.00
#
_symmetry.space_group_name_H-M   'P 1'
#
loop_
_entity.id
_entity.type
_entity.pdbx_description
1 polymer ?
#
loop_
_entity_poly.entity_id
_entity_poly.type
_entity_poly.pdbx_seq_one_letter_code
_entity_poly.pdbx_strand_id
1 'polypeptide(L)'
;MKNILICKVGALGDVVRTTPILRVLKGNIFWLTSKEGKSLLPKIENLKILTPDKINSLKKIDFDLILNLEEDENLAKEISMLKTKKVIGVYFDFKINKVSYTKESKKWYDMSLISKYGKEKADLLKWKNRKNYQEILFEMIGKKFRGEEYWIN
;
A
#
# COMPACT_ATOMS: atom_id res chain seq x y z
N MET A 1 -2.23 -12.09 11.59
CA MET A 1 -1.31 -12.23 10.45
C MET A 1 0.10 -12.28 11.04
N LYS A 2 0.96 -13.16 10.54
CA LYS A 2 2.34 -13.30 11.00
C LYS A 2 3.25 -12.28 10.31
N ASN A 3 3.19 -12.19 8.98
CA ASN A 3 4.01 -11.26 8.18
C ASN A 3 3.14 -10.43 7.25
N ILE A 4 3.32 -9.11 7.27
CA ILE A 4 2.59 -8.15 6.43
C ILE A 4 3.62 -7.26 5.73
N LEU A 5 3.51 -7.11 4.42
CA LEU A 5 4.26 -6.11 3.65
C LEU A 5 3.36 -4.92 3.33
N ILE A 6 3.83 -3.71 3.62
CA ILE A 6 3.22 -2.45 3.19
C ILE A 6 4.20 -1.79 2.22
N CYS A 7 3.76 -1.49 1.00
CA CYS A 7 4.57 -0.74 0.04
C CYS A 7 4.01 0.66 -0.10
N LYS A 8 4.76 1.64 0.39
CA LYS A 8 4.52 3.07 0.16
C LYS A 8 5.86 3.80 0.12
N VAL A 9 6.35 4.00 -1.08
CA VAL A 9 7.69 4.48 -1.45
C VAL A 9 7.71 5.97 -1.68
N GLY A 10 6.79 6.48 -2.49
CA GLY A 10 6.79 7.87 -2.93
C GLY A 10 5.93 8.79 -2.04
N ALA A 11 6.15 10.10 -2.21
CA ALA A 11 5.42 11.19 -1.55
C ALA A 11 5.43 11.09 0.00
N LEU A 12 6.33 11.84 0.64
CA LEU A 12 6.51 11.83 2.10
C LEU A 12 5.20 12.08 2.87
N GLY A 13 4.36 12.98 2.37
CA GLY A 13 3.04 13.22 2.95
C GLY A 13 2.14 11.98 2.93
N ASP A 14 2.19 11.17 1.87
CA ASP A 14 1.44 9.91 1.82
C ASP A 14 2.02 8.85 2.75
N VAL A 15 3.35 8.76 2.86
CA VAL A 15 4.01 7.85 3.83
C VAL A 15 3.47 8.14 5.22
N VAL A 16 3.50 9.40 5.66
CA VAL A 16 2.95 9.83 6.96
C VAL A 16 1.46 9.51 7.06
N ARG A 17 0.66 9.84 6.04
CA ARG A 17 -0.80 9.58 6.04
C ARG A 17 -1.15 8.09 6.08
N THR A 18 -0.24 7.21 5.72
CA THR A 18 -0.41 5.75 5.74
C THR A 18 -0.09 5.17 7.13
N THR A 19 0.77 5.82 7.92
CA THR A 19 1.19 5.33 9.26
C THR A 19 0.06 4.97 10.24
N PRO A 20 -1.15 5.57 10.22
CA PRO A 20 -2.23 5.15 11.13
C PRO A 20 -2.60 3.67 11.02
N ILE A 21 -2.36 3.02 9.86
CA ILE A 21 -2.62 1.59 9.69
C ILE A 21 -1.80 0.71 10.64
N LEU A 22 -0.64 1.20 11.10
CA LEU A 22 0.22 0.51 12.08
C LEU A 22 -0.46 0.35 13.44
N ARG A 23 -1.48 1.16 13.75
CA ARG A 23 -2.26 1.04 15.00
C ARG A 23 -3.14 -0.21 15.01
N VAL A 24 -3.60 -0.65 13.83
CA VAL A 24 -4.61 -1.73 13.70
C VAL A 24 -4.05 -3.03 13.14
N LEU A 25 -2.92 -2.99 12.42
CA LEU A 25 -2.24 -4.18 11.97
C LEU A 25 -1.43 -4.81 13.10
N LYS A 26 -1.44 -6.15 13.15
CA LYS A 26 -0.74 -6.95 14.17
C LYS A 26 0.12 -8.00 13.48
N GLY A 27 1.32 -8.23 14.02
CA GLY A 27 2.34 -9.13 13.46
C GLY A 27 3.62 -8.38 13.09
N ASN A 28 4.50 -9.07 12.35
CA ASN A 28 5.71 -8.47 11.78
C ASN A 28 5.34 -7.67 10.54
N ILE A 29 5.64 -6.38 10.58
CA ILE A 29 5.35 -5.45 9.48
C ILE A 29 6.67 -5.15 8.77
N PHE A 30 6.66 -5.35 7.46
CA PHE A 30 7.71 -4.93 6.55
C PHE A 30 7.18 -3.72 5.82
N TRP A 31 7.91 -2.62 5.81
CA TRP A 31 7.52 -1.41 5.11
C TRP A 31 8.55 -1.04 4.06
N LEU A 32 8.15 -1.05 2.80
CA LEU A 32 8.99 -0.59 1.69
C LEU A 32 8.72 0.91 1.46
N THR A 33 9.71 1.76 1.68
CA THR A 33 9.63 3.22 1.53
C THR A 33 10.86 3.82 0.82
N SER A 34 10.83 5.08 0.37
CA SER A 34 12.05 5.78 -0.05
C SER A 34 13.04 5.98 1.10
N LYS A 35 14.29 6.35 0.78
CA LYS A 35 15.32 6.65 1.78
C LYS A 35 14.88 7.79 2.72
N GLU A 36 14.20 8.78 2.16
CA GLU A 36 13.68 9.94 2.87
C GLU A 36 12.47 9.56 3.73
N GLY A 37 11.57 8.70 3.24
CA GLY A 37 10.42 8.23 4.02
C GLY A 37 10.81 7.36 5.22
N LYS A 38 11.97 6.69 5.16
CA LYS A 38 12.49 5.87 6.26
C LYS A 38 12.67 6.65 7.57
N SER A 39 13.08 7.92 7.51
CA SER A 39 13.28 8.74 8.72
C SER A 39 11.97 9.18 9.37
N LEU A 40 10.86 9.16 8.62
CA LEU A 40 9.53 9.55 9.10
C LEU A 40 8.81 8.40 9.82
N LEU A 41 9.14 7.16 9.46
CA LEU A 41 8.47 5.98 10.02
C LEU A 41 8.94 5.71 11.46
N PRO A 42 8.04 5.22 12.33
CA PRO A 42 8.33 5.05 13.74
C PRO A 42 9.28 3.86 13.95
N LYS A 43 10.13 3.93 14.98
CA LYS A 43 11.05 2.85 15.33
C LYS A 43 10.41 1.94 16.38
N ILE A 44 9.60 0.99 15.93
CA ILE A 44 8.95 0.01 16.79
C ILE A 44 9.46 -1.41 16.49
N GLU A 45 9.50 -2.26 17.51
CA GLU A 45 10.12 -3.60 17.45
C GLU A 45 9.62 -4.46 16.27
N ASN A 46 8.32 -4.41 15.98
CA ASN A 46 7.68 -5.23 14.97
C ASN A 46 7.65 -4.58 13.57
N LEU A 47 8.34 -3.46 13.35
CA LEU A 47 8.40 -2.76 12.05
C LEU A 47 9.80 -2.79 11.45
N LYS A 48 9.96 -3.55 10.36
CA LYS A 48 11.17 -3.57 9.54
C LYS A 48 11.01 -2.67 8.33
N ILE A 49 11.79 -1.59 8.28
CA ILE A 49 11.76 -0.63 7.17
C ILE A 49 12.83 -0.97 6.13
N LEU A 50 12.43 -1.04 4.86
CA LEU A 50 13.29 -1.36 3.71
C LEU A 50 13.12 -0.30 2.63
N THR A 51 14.14 -0.19 1.78
CA THR A 51 14.11 0.59 0.53
C THR A 51 14.02 -0.35 -0.67
N PRO A 52 13.55 0.12 -1.85
CA PRO A 52 13.37 -0.72 -3.04
C PRO A 52 14.61 -1.55 -3.43
N ASP A 53 15.83 -1.05 -3.22
CA ASP A 53 17.06 -1.80 -3.49
C ASP A 53 17.22 -3.09 -2.64
N LYS A 54 16.44 -3.23 -1.56
CA LYS A 54 16.42 -4.41 -0.67
C LYS A 54 15.24 -5.35 -0.91
N ILE A 55 14.42 -5.13 -1.93
CA ILE A 55 13.24 -5.94 -2.24
C ILE A 55 13.55 -7.44 -2.44
N ASN A 56 14.72 -7.77 -2.99
CA ASN A 56 15.17 -9.16 -3.13
C ASN A 56 15.23 -9.92 -1.79
N SER A 57 15.45 -9.23 -0.67
CA SER A 57 15.43 -9.86 0.67
C SER A 57 14.03 -10.34 1.08
N LEU A 58 12.98 -9.82 0.46
CA LEU A 58 11.58 -10.17 0.73
C LEU A 58 11.15 -11.47 0.03
N LYS A 59 11.87 -11.92 -1.00
CA LYS A 59 11.55 -13.16 -1.76
C LYS A 59 11.60 -14.44 -0.91
N LYS A 60 12.31 -14.41 0.22
CA LYS A 60 12.44 -15.53 1.17
C LYS A 60 11.35 -15.56 2.24
N ILE A 61 10.41 -14.61 2.21
CA ILE A 61 9.40 -14.42 3.24
C ILE A 61 8.04 -14.81 2.67
N ASP A 62 7.31 -15.65 3.41
CA ASP A 62 5.90 -15.91 3.12
C ASP A 62 5.05 -14.84 3.83
N PHE A 63 4.32 -14.05 3.03
CA PHE A 63 3.43 -13.02 3.53
C PHE A 63 2.00 -13.54 3.68
N ASP A 64 1.32 -13.14 4.76
CA ASP A 64 -0.12 -13.33 4.86
C ASP A 64 -0.87 -12.24 4.08
N LEU A 65 -0.27 -11.04 4.00
CA LEU A 65 -0.81 -9.90 3.30
C LEU A 65 0.32 -9.06 2.70
N ILE A 66 0.16 -8.69 1.44
CA ILE A 66 0.87 -7.58 0.81
C ILE A 66 -0.14 -6.47 0.55
N LEU A 67 0.07 -5.32 1.17
CA LEU A 67 -0.65 -4.07 0.92
C LEU A 67 0.22 -3.18 0.04
N ASN A 68 0.05 -3.27 -1.28
CA ASN A 68 0.82 -2.47 -2.22
C ASN A 68 0.09 -1.19 -2.61
N LEU A 69 0.58 -0.04 -2.14
CA LEU A 69 -0.04 1.27 -2.36
C LEU A 69 0.66 2.10 -3.45
N GLU A 70 1.56 1.49 -4.20
CA GLU A 70 2.36 2.13 -5.25
C GLU A 70 1.84 1.78 -6.65
N GLU A 71 1.67 2.81 -7.48
CA GLU A 71 1.19 2.69 -8.88
C GLU A 71 2.32 2.44 -9.89
N ASP A 72 3.58 2.40 -9.44
CA ASP A 72 4.74 2.13 -10.28
C ASP A 72 4.73 0.69 -10.83
N GLU A 73 4.83 0.56 -12.16
CA GLU A 73 4.71 -0.73 -12.85
C GLU A 73 5.87 -1.67 -12.53
N ASN A 74 7.10 -1.16 -12.44
CA ASN A 74 8.29 -1.99 -12.17
C ASN A 74 8.22 -2.58 -10.77
N LEU A 75 7.89 -1.74 -9.78
CA LEU A 75 7.68 -2.18 -8.42
C LEU A 75 6.50 -3.16 -8.33
N ALA A 76 5.39 -2.88 -9.02
CA ALA A 76 4.25 -3.81 -9.06
C ALA A 76 4.64 -5.19 -9.63
N LYS A 77 5.50 -5.25 -10.65
CA LYS A 77 6.04 -6.53 -11.18
C LYS A 77 6.81 -7.28 -10.11
N GLU A 78 7.74 -6.62 -9.43
CA GLU A 78 8.57 -7.26 -8.40
C GLU A 78 7.74 -7.74 -7.20
N ILE A 79 6.77 -6.92 -6.78
CA ILE A 79 5.85 -7.25 -5.69
C ILE A 79 4.93 -8.42 -6.06
N SER A 80 4.42 -8.48 -7.29
CA SER A 80 3.58 -9.59 -7.76
C SER A 80 4.31 -10.94 -7.80
N MET A 81 5.65 -10.96 -7.75
CA MET A 81 6.44 -12.20 -7.70
C MET A 81 6.67 -12.72 -6.27
N LEU A 82 6.31 -11.94 -5.24
CA LEU A 82 6.50 -12.34 -3.85
C LEU A 82 5.48 -13.39 -3.42
N LYS A 83 5.90 -14.29 -2.53
CA LYS A 83 5.01 -15.30 -1.94
C LYS A 83 4.02 -14.66 -0.99
N THR A 84 2.74 -14.78 -1.27
CA THR A 84 1.70 -14.23 -0.41
C THR A 84 0.40 -15.02 -0.47
N LYS A 85 -0.36 -15.01 0.63
CA LYS A 85 -1.75 -15.51 0.65
C LYS A 85 -2.74 -14.51 0.08
N LYS A 86 -2.44 -13.21 0.16
CA LYS A 86 -3.32 -12.14 -0.28
C LYS A 86 -2.55 -10.89 -0.70
N VAL A 87 -2.96 -10.31 -1.81
CA VAL A 87 -2.59 -8.94 -2.21
C VAL A 87 -3.81 -8.05 -2.02
N ILE A 88 -3.59 -6.83 -1.53
CA ILE A 88 -4.54 -5.72 -1.53
C ILE A 88 -3.80 -4.51 -2.11
N GLY A 89 -4.44 -3.78 -3.02
CA GLY A 89 -3.83 -2.64 -3.70
C GLY A 89 -3.45 -2.94 -5.14
N VAL A 90 -2.32 -2.39 -5.58
CA VAL A 90 -1.82 -2.48 -6.96
C VAL A 90 -1.05 -3.79 -7.16
N TYR A 91 -1.23 -4.43 -8.31
CA TYR A 91 -0.45 -5.60 -8.70
C TYR A 91 -0.21 -5.58 -10.21
N PHE A 92 0.85 -6.24 -10.66
CA PHE A 92 1.05 -6.53 -12.06
C PHE A 92 0.36 -7.84 -12.45
N ASP A 93 -0.50 -7.80 -13.47
CA ASP A 93 -1.12 -8.97 -14.07
C ASP A 93 -0.28 -9.46 -15.26
N PHE A 94 0.46 -10.54 -15.05
CA PHE A 94 1.33 -11.14 -16.07
C PHE A 94 0.59 -11.74 -17.26
N LYS A 95 -0.72 -12.05 -17.13
CA LYS A 95 -1.49 -12.65 -18.24
C LYS A 95 -1.83 -11.61 -19.30
N ILE A 96 -2.14 -10.39 -18.87
CA ILE A 96 -2.49 -9.26 -19.75
C ILE A 96 -1.36 -8.23 -19.86
N ASN A 97 -0.22 -8.49 -19.22
CA ASN A 97 0.98 -7.65 -19.20
C ASN A 97 0.67 -6.19 -18.83
N LYS A 98 -0.09 -5.97 -17.74
CA LYS A 98 -0.51 -4.64 -17.32
C LYS A 98 -0.68 -4.53 -15.79
N VAL A 99 -0.48 -3.33 -15.26
CA VAL A 99 -0.87 -3.00 -13.88
C VAL A 99 -2.40 -3.04 -13.72
N SER A 100 -2.84 -3.63 -12.61
CA SER A 100 -4.23 -3.67 -12.17
C SER A 100 -4.30 -3.46 -10.65
N TYR A 101 -5.51 -3.47 -10.10
CA TYR A 101 -5.73 -3.29 -8.67
C TYR A 101 -6.89 -4.13 -8.16
N THR A 102 -6.81 -4.49 -6.88
CA THR A 102 -7.77 -5.39 -6.22
C THR A 102 -9.16 -4.75 -6.03
N LYS A 103 -10.18 -5.59 -5.83
CA LYS A 103 -11.55 -5.12 -5.55
C LYS A 103 -11.61 -4.29 -4.26
N GLU A 104 -10.85 -4.68 -3.25
CA GLU A 104 -10.74 -4.00 -1.96
C GLU A 104 -10.19 -2.58 -2.10
N SER A 105 -9.28 -2.35 -3.04
CA SER A 105 -8.64 -1.06 -3.25
C SER A 105 -9.32 -0.19 -4.32
N LYS A 106 -10.38 -0.69 -4.96
CA LYS A 106 -11.08 0.01 -6.06
C LYS A 106 -11.50 1.43 -5.71
N LYS A 107 -11.90 1.70 -4.46
CA LYS A 107 -12.38 3.02 -4.04
C LYS A 107 -11.32 4.11 -4.22
N TRP A 108 -10.05 3.75 -4.10
CA TRP A 108 -8.91 4.64 -4.38
C TRP A 108 -8.50 4.60 -5.85
N TYR A 109 -8.29 3.40 -6.41
CA TYR A 109 -7.70 3.30 -7.74
C TYR A 109 -8.68 3.55 -8.89
N ASP A 110 -9.99 3.45 -8.66
CA ASP A 110 -10.99 3.92 -9.64
C ASP A 110 -10.91 5.45 -9.84
N MET A 111 -10.28 6.19 -8.90
CA MET A 111 -10.06 7.64 -8.97
C MET A 111 -8.57 8.04 -9.11
N SER A 112 -7.68 7.08 -9.38
CA SER A 112 -6.24 7.33 -9.52
C SER A 112 -5.78 7.31 -10.99
N LEU A 113 -4.47 7.46 -11.22
CA LEU A 113 -3.87 7.47 -12.55
C LEU A 113 -4.08 6.13 -13.27
N ILE A 114 -4.03 5.02 -12.55
CA ILE A 114 -4.24 3.67 -13.11
C ILE A 114 -5.71 3.29 -13.25
N SER A 115 -6.65 4.23 -13.07
CA SER A 115 -8.08 3.94 -13.14
C SER A 115 -8.48 3.26 -14.45
N LYS A 116 -9.17 2.12 -14.33
CA LYS A 116 -9.71 1.38 -15.48
C LYS A 116 -10.80 2.14 -16.24
N TYR A 117 -11.29 3.25 -15.69
CA TYR A 117 -12.35 4.07 -16.29
C TYR A 117 -11.82 5.22 -17.14
N GLY A 118 -10.49 5.40 -17.22
CA GLY A 118 -9.87 6.53 -17.87
C GLY A 118 -9.96 7.82 -17.03
N LYS A 119 -9.18 8.82 -17.45
CA LYS A 119 -8.92 10.03 -16.68
C LYS A 119 -10.19 10.83 -16.35
N GLU A 120 -11.03 11.10 -17.34
CA GLU A 120 -12.23 11.95 -17.15
C GLU A 120 -13.18 11.40 -16.09
N LYS A 121 -13.44 10.08 -16.14
CA LYS A 121 -14.29 9.42 -15.15
C LYS A 121 -13.61 9.29 -13.80
N ALA A 122 -12.28 9.07 -13.75
CA ALA A 122 -11.52 9.08 -12.52
C ALA A 122 -11.60 10.45 -11.81
N ASP A 123 -11.46 11.55 -12.56
CA ASP A 123 -11.58 12.92 -12.06
C ASP A 123 -12.98 13.19 -11.50
N LEU A 124 -14.04 12.76 -12.21
CA LEU A 124 -15.42 12.85 -11.71
C LEU A 124 -15.63 12.05 -10.43
N LEU A 125 -15.09 10.82 -10.34
CA LEU A 125 -15.18 9.98 -9.15
C LEU A 125 -14.44 10.61 -7.97
N LYS A 126 -13.27 11.22 -8.23
CA LYS A 126 -12.49 11.97 -7.24
C LYS A 126 -13.26 13.18 -6.73
N TRP A 127 -13.89 13.95 -7.62
CA TRP A 127 -14.73 15.09 -7.25
C TRP A 127 -15.95 14.69 -6.42
N LYS A 128 -16.58 13.54 -6.72
CA LYS A 128 -17.71 12.99 -5.94
C LYS A 128 -17.29 12.35 -4.62
N ASN A 129 -16.01 12.06 -4.42
CA ASN A 129 -15.55 11.41 -3.20
C ASN A 129 -15.75 12.32 -1.99
N ARG A 130 -16.17 11.72 -0.87
CA ARG A 130 -16.38 12.40 0.42
C ARG A 130 -15.59 11.75 1.55
N LYS A 131 -14.87 10.67 1.26
CA LYS A 131 -14.02 9.99 2.23
C LYS A 131 -12.60 10.53 2.16
N ASN A 132 -11.97 10.73 3.30
CA ASN A 132 -10.56 11.04 3.36
C ASN A 132 -9.71 9.80 3.01
N TYR A 133 -8.39 10.01 2.89
CA TYR A 133 -7.45 8.95 2.53
C TYR A 133 -7.47 7.79 3.54
N GLN A 134 -7.46 8.10 4.83
CA GLN A 134 -7.40 7.12 5.91
C GLN A 134 -8.67 6.28 5.97
N GLU A 135 -9.84 6.87 5.78
CA GLU A 135 -11.11 6.15 5.67
C GLU A 135 -11.05 5.11 4.55
N ILE A 136 -10.58 5.50 3.37
CA ILE A 136 -10.45 4.59 2.23
C ILE A 136 -9.40 3.51 2.52
N LEU A 137 -8.24 3.89 3.04
CA LEU A 137 -7.14 2.98 3.38
C LEU A 137 -7.57 1.91 4.39
N PHE A 138 -8.30 2.30 5.44
CA PHE A 138 -8.80 1.36 6.45
C PHE A 138 -9.86 0.43 5.86
N GLU A 139 -10.73 0.94 5.00
CA GLU A 139 -11.72 0.12 4.30
C GLU A 139 -11.07 -0.94 3.41
N MET A 140 -9.93 -0.64 2.77
CA MET A 140 -9.19 -1.63 1.96
C MET A 140 -8.85 -2.88 2.76
N ILE A 141 -8.53 -2.74 4.05
CA ILE A 141 -8.17 -3.85 4.94
C ILE A 141 -9.33 -4.32 5.82
N GLY A 142 -10.57 -3.92 5.50
CA GLY A 142 -11.77 -4.32 6.24
C GLY A 142 -11.87 -3.72 7.64
N LYS A 143 -11.31 -2.52 7.85
CA LYS A 143 -11.35 -1.76 9.11
C LYS A 143 -12.12 -0.46 8.91
N LYS A 144 -12.52 0.16 10.03
CA LYS A 144 -13.09 1.51 10.06
C LYS A 144 -12.07 2.43 10.68
N PHE A 145 -11.74 3.53 9.99
CA PHE A 145 -10.95 4.61 10.57
C PHE A 145 -11.74 5.30 11.69
N ARG A 146 -11.14 5.45 12.86
CA ARG A 146 -11.72 6.04 14.08
C ARG A 146 -10.93 7.27 14.55
N GLY A 147 -10.10 7.85 13.69
CA GLY A 147 -9.21 8.94 14.06
C GLY A 147 -7.87 8.45 14.58
N GLU A 148 -7.41 7.27 14.15
CA GLU A 148 -6.07 6.77 14.47
C GLU A 148 -5.02 7.82 14.08
N GLU A 149 -4.22 8.23 15.06
CA GLU A 149 -3.20 9.25 14.88
C GLU A 149 -2.07 8.75 13.98
N TYR A 150 -1.42 9.70 13.31
CA TYR A 150 -0.14 9.44 12.64
C TYR A 150 0.85 8.84 13.64
N TRP A 151 1.63 7.89 13.17
CA TRP A 151 2.68 7.26 13.96
C TRP A 151 4.00 7.51 13.25
N ILE A 152 4.70 8.55 13.67
CA ILE A 152 5.97 8.99 13.11
C ILE A 152 7.07 8.91 14.17
N ASN A 153 8.33 8.97 13.74
CA ASN A 153 9.49 9.06 14.63
C ASN A 153 9.74 10.49 15.13
#